data_AF-A0ABD0RNB2-F1
#
_entry.id   AF-A0ABD0RNB2-F1
#
_cell.length_a   1.000
_cell.length_b   1.000
_cell.length_c   1.000
_cell.angle_alpha   90.00
_cell.angle_beta   90.00
_cell.angle_gamma   90.00
#
_symmetry.space_group_name_H-M   'P 1'
#
loop_
_entity.id
_entity.type
_entity.pdbx_description
1 polymer ?
#
loop_
_entity_poly.entity_id
_entity_poly.type
_entity_poly.pdbx_seq_one_letter_code
_entity_poly.pdbx_strand_id
1 'polypeptide(L)' 'ALCALAMVLLSPAFTILYCVFIYQELIEAPVNISEGWMLFLSVISQGILDHTLYGSLVYPLLALFIYPCWL' A
#
# COMPACT_ATOMS: atom_id res chain seq x y z
N ALA A 1 -11.73 4.24 -22.64
CA ALA A 1 -11.39 3.02 -21.87
C ALA A 1 -9.92 3.02 -21.43
N LEU A 2 -8.96 3.10 -22.36
CA LEU A 2 -7.52 3.04 -22.07
C LEU A 2 -7.04 4.09 -21.03
N CYS A 3 -7.45 5.35 -21.18
CA CYS A 3 -7.05 6.41 -20.25
C CYS A 3 -7.62 6.21 -18.83
N ALA A 4 -8.84 5.69 -18.70
CA ALA A 4 -9.44 5.41 -17.39
C ALA A 4 -8.72 4.26 -16.68
N LEU A 5 -8.35 3.20 -17.42
CA LEU A 5 -7.53 2.12 -16.90
C LEU A 5 -6.15 2.60 -16.46
N ALA A 6 -5.51 3.46 -17.26
CA ALA A 6 -4.22 4.06 -16.92
C ALA A 6 -4.32 4.90 -15.63
N MET A 7 -5.40 5.68 -15.44
CA MET A 7 -5.60 6.45 -14.21
C MET A 7 -5.85 5.58 -12.99
N VAL A 8 -6.55 4.45 -13.14
CA VAL A 8 -6.78 3.51 -12.04
C VAL A 8 -5.50 2.77 -11.66
N LEU A 9 -4.70 2.35 -12.65
CA LEU A 9 -3.42 1.68 -12.44
C LEU A 9 -2.36 2.61 -11.83
N LEU A 10 -2.34 3.89 -12.23
CA LEU A 10 -1.48 4.91 -11.61
C LEU A 10 -2.03 5.46 -10.28
N SER A 11 -3.20 5.00 -9.85
CA SER A 11 -3.76 5.48 -8.59
C SER A 11 -2.88 5.02 -7.42
N PRO A 12 -2.72 5.86 -6.38
CA PRO A 12 -1.90 5.52 -5.22
C PRO A 12 -2.37 4.23 -4.53
N ALA A 13 -3.66 3.90 -4.61
CA ALA A 13 -4.22 2.66 -4.08
C ALA A 13 -3.66 1.42 -4.79
N PHE A 14 -3.56 1.44 -6.12
CA PHE A 14 -2.99 0.33 -6.90
C PHE A 14 -1.49 0.18 -6.65
N THR A 15 -0.77 1.29 -6.49
CA THR A 15 0.66 1.26 -6.16
C THR A 15 0.90 0.63 -4.79
N ILE A 16 0.10 0.97 -3.77
CA ILE A 16 0.20 0.34 -2.44
C ILE A 16 -0.10 -1.16 -2.51
N LEU A 17 -1.15 -1.55 -3.23
CA LEU A 17 -1.50 -2.96 -3.39
C LEU A 17 -0.35 -3.74 -4.05
N TYR A 18 0.27 -3.19 -5.09
CA TYR A 18 1.43 -3.79 -5.73
C TYR A 18 2.65 -3.89 -4.81
N CYS A 19 2.92 -2.84 -4.02
CA CYS A 19 3.99 -2.85 -3.02
C CYS A 19 3.80 -3.94 -1.95
N VAL A 20 2.57 -4.18 -1.50
CA VAL A 20 2.26 -5.26 -0.54
C VAL A 20 2.65 -6.62 -1.12
N PHE A 21 2.27 -6.91 -2.37
CA PHE A 21 2.64 -8.18 -3.01
C PHE A 21 4.16 -8.31 -3.21
N ILE A 22 4.83 -7.26 -3.72
CA ILE A 22 6.30 -7.28 -3.88
C ILE A 22 6.99 -7.53 -2.56
N TYR A 23 6.55 -6.87 -1.49
CA TYR A 23 7.17 -7.01 -0.18
C TYR A 23 7.06 -8.45 0.33
N GLN A 24 5.90 -9.07 0.15
CA GLN A 24 5.63 -10.45 0.58
C GLN A 24 6.46 -11.48 -0.19
N GLU A 25 6.67 -11.25 -1.50
CA GLU A 25 7.64 -12.01 -2.29
C GLU A 25 9.08 -11.81 -1.78
N LEU A 26 9.43 -10.59 -1.35
CA LEU A 26 10.78 -10.26 -0.86
C LEU A 26 11.10 -10.92 0.49
N ILE A 27 10.10 -11.12 1.35
CA ILE A 27 10.24 -11.83 2.63
C ILE A 27 9.98 -13.34 2.53
N GLU A 28 9.97 -13.87 1.30
CA GLU A 28 9.76 -15.30 1.00
C GLU A 28 8.44 -15.87 1.56
N ALA A 29 7.43 -15.02 1.76
CA ALA A 29 6.11 -15.38 2.28
C ALA A 29 5.02 -15.06 1.24
N PRO A 30 4.90 -15.83 0.16
CA PRO A 30 3.94 -15.54 -0.90
C PRO A 30 2.51 -15.63 -0.35
N VAL A 31 1.75 -14.54 -0.50
CA VAL A 31 0.36 -14.45 -0.05
C VAL A 31 -0.61 -14.64 -1.20
N ASN A 32 -1.72 -15.32 -0.91
CA ASN A 32 -2.81 -15.42 -1.87
C ASN A 32 -3.51 -14.07 -2.05
N ILE A 33 -4.26 -13.93 -3.14
CA ILE A 33 -4.98 -12.70 -3.47
C ILE A 33 -5.90 -12.23 -2.33
N SER A 34 -6.63 -13.16 -1.69
CA SER A 34 -7.49 -12.83 -0.55
C SER A 34 -6.73 -12.28 0.66
N GLU A 35 -5.55 -12.83 0.92
CA GLU A 35 -4.70 -12.43 2.04
C GLU A 35 -4.02 -11.08 1.74
N GLY A 36 -3.58 -10.86 0.51
CA GLY A 36 -3.08 -9.58 0.03
C GLY A 36 -4.11 -8.45 0.14
N TRP A 37 -5.39 -8.73 -0.15
CA TRP A 37 -6.49 -7.78 0.09
C TRP A 37 -6.66 -7.44 1.58
N MET A 38 -6.51 -8.42 2.46
CA MET A 38 -6.63 -8.21 3.90
C MET A 38 -5.46 -7.38 4.45
N LEU A 39 -4.24 -7.66 4.00
CA LEU A 39 -3.03 -6.87 4.32
C LEU A 39 -3.11 -5.46 3.76
N PHE A 40 -3.63 -5.29 2.55
CA PHE A 40 -3.86 -3.97 1.96
C PHE A 40 -4.79 -3.12 2.82
N LEU A 41 -5.92 -3.69 3.26
CA LEU A 41 -6.85 -3.00 4.16
C LEU A 41 -6.21 -2.69 5.52
N SER A 42 -5.35 -3.58 6.05
CA SER A 42 -4.68 -3.34 7.32
C SER A 42 -3.70 -2.15 7.22
N VAL A 43 -2.88 -2.10 6.17
CA VAL A 43 -1.95 -0.98 5.90
C VAL A 43 -2.70 0.34 5.76
N ILE A 44 -3.84 0.35 5.06
CA ILE A 44 -4.70 1.55 4.98
C ILE A 44 -5.21 1.96 6.36
N SER A 45 -5.71 1.01 7.15
CA SER A 45 -6.25 1.29 8.48
C SER A 45 -5.19 1.88 9.42
N GLN A 46 -3.95 1.38 9.33
CA GLN A 46 -2.82 1.91 10.10
C GLN A 46 -2.44 3.30 9.61
N GLY A 47 -2.36 3.53 8.29
CA GLY A 47 -2.11 4.86 7.74
C GLY A 47 -3.14 5.91 8.17
N ILE A 48 -4.42 5.53 8.28
CA ILE A 48 -5.48 6.41 8.79
C ILE A 48 -5.31 6.66 10.28
N LEU A 49 -5.04 5.61 11.07
CA LEU A 49 -4.84 5.73 12.51
C LEU A 49 -3.64 6.64 12.82
N ASP A 50 -2.50 6.42 12.17
CA ASP A 50 -1.31 7.25 12.33
C ASP A 50 -1.57 8.70 11.90
N HIS A 51 -2.36 8.90 10.85
CA HIS A 51 -2.78 10.25 10.46
C HIS A 51 -3.61 10.93 11.56
N THR A 52 -4.54 10.21 12.19
CA THR A 52 -5.36 10.77 13.27
C THR A 52 -4.57 11.05 14.56
N LEU A 53 -3.57 10.22 14.88
CA LEU A 53 -2.75 10.36 16.08
C LEU A 53 -1.65 11.43 15.93
N TYR A 54 -1.01 11.50 14.77
CA TYR A 54 0.17 12.34 14.55
C TYR A 54 -0.10 13.58 13.68
N GLY A 55 -1.33 13.74 13.16
CA GLY A 55 -1.80 14.94 12.47
C GLY A 55 -1.07 15.28 11.16
N SER A 56 -0.21 14.38 10.65
CA SER A 56 0.64 14.63 9.48
C SER A 56 0.20 13.79 8.29
N LEU A 57 -0.17 14.48 7.20
CA LEU A 57 -0.59 13.90 5.91
C LEU A 57 0.58 13.30 5.10
N VAL A 58 1.80 13.46 5.61
CA VAL A 58 3.05 13.08 4.97
C VAL A 58 3.28 11.57 5.04
N TYR A 59 2.71 10.88 6.02
CA TYR A 59 3.00 9.47 6.29
C TYR A 59 2.49 8.46 5.26
N PRO A 60 1.26 8.55 4.71
CA PRO A 60 0.78 7.55 3.75
C PRO A 60 1.50 7.63 2.40
N LEU A 61 1.88 8.85 1.98
CA LEU A 61 2.61 9.11 0.73
C LEU A 61 4.12 8.89 0.88
N LEU A 62 4.73 9.21 2.04
CA LEU A 62 6.11 8.79 2.30
C LEU A 62 6.22 7.28 2.51
N ALA A 63 5.26 6.63 3.16
CA ALA A 63 5.22 5.18 3.26
C ALA A 63 5.17 4.52 1.87
N LEU A 64 4.68 5.19 0.83
CA LEU A 64 4.68 4.70 -0.55
C LEU A 64 6.07 4.76 -1.20
N PHE A 65 6.92 5.72 -0.81
CA PHE A 65 8.32 5.83 -1.25
C PHE A 65 9.32 5.12 -0.31
N ILE A 66 8.90 4.81 0.92
CA ILE A 66 9.73 4.31 2.02
C ILE A 66 9.19 2.96 2.54
N TYR A 67 8.18 2.34 1.88
CA TYR A 67 7.71 0.99 2.21
C TYR A 67 8.86 -0.03 2.29
N PRO A 68 9.90 0.00 1.42
CA PRO A 68 11.03 -0.92 1.57
C PRO A 68 11.96 -0.60 2.74
N CYS A 69 11.84 0.56 3.39
CA CYS A 69 12.76 1.02 4.44
C CYS A 69 12.10 1.18 5.82
N TRP A 70 10.86 0.73 5.99
CA TRP A 70 10.09 0.85 7.23
C TRP A 70 10.11 -0.42 8.11
N LEU A 71 10.85 -1.45 7.69
CA LEU A 71 11.13 -2.69 8.42
C LEU A 71 12.64 -2.89 8.53
#